data_AF-A0A351VDG5-F1
#
_entry.id   AF-A0A351VDG5-F1
#
_cell.length_a   1.000
_cell.length_b   1.000
_cell.length_c   1.000
_cell.angle_alpha   90.00
_cell.angle_beta   90.00
_cell.angle_gamma   90.00
#
_symmetry.space_group_name_H-M   'P 1'
#
loop_
_entity.id
_entity.type
_entity.pdbx_description
1 polymer ?
#
loop_
_entity_poly.entity_id
_entity_poly.type
_entity_poly.pdbx_seq_one_letter_code
_entity_poly.pdbx_strand_id
1 'polypeptide(L)'
;MKENNIKAEDTTWEEVKERAALMAEADKVASGNHEQEMENSDTEGGKEQDKNVYEAKFRRAYDFDDGSGMKSYSSIDLSGLADLTTTDGEVFDRILAKQMHAPASKIKDTTYTKFVAMKATGLPVEFFNMLSLRDMMEVTAVVAYYFLYE
;
A
#
# COMPACT_ATOMS: atom_id res chain seq x y z
N MET A 1 -6.74 -54.05 14.02
CA MET A 1 -6.45 -52.63 13.73
C MET A 1 -5.86 -52.04 15.01
N LYS A 2 -4.63 -51.52 14.97
CA LYS A 2 -3.99 -50.89 16.15
C LYS A 2 -4.06 -49.37 15.92
N GLU A 3 -4.74 -48.68 16.81
CA GLU A 3 -4.90 -47.22 16.78
C GLU A 3 -3.54 -46.56 17.08
N ASN A 4 -3.09 -45.69 16.17
CA ASN A 4 -1.92 -44.85 16.38
C ASN A 4 -2.32 -43.67 17.28
N ASN A 5 -1.94 -43.75 18.55
CA ASN A 5 -2.06 -42.66 19.51
C ASN A 5 -0.87 -41.70 19.36
N ILE A 6 -1.03 -40.64 18.57
CA ILE A 6 -0.03 -39.57 18.45
C ILE A 6 -0.14 -38.71 19.71
N LYS A 7 0.82 -38.86 20.63
CA LYS A 7 0.98 -37.92 21.75
C LYS A 7 1.52 -36.61 21.17
N ALA A 8 0.75 -35.53 21.27
CA ALA A 8 1.29 -34.19 21.10
C ALA A 8 2.16 -33.89 22.32
N GLU A 9 3.44 -33.62 22.10
CA GLU A 9 4.37 -33.20 23.15
C GLU A 9 4.08 -31.73 23.47
N ASP A 10 3.58 -31.45 24.68
CA ASP A 10 3.37 -30.09 25.18
C ASP A 10 4.74 -29.41 25.34
N THR A 11 5.19 -28.76 24.27
CA THR A 11 6.46 -28.01 24.29
C THR A 11 6.26 -26.73 25.08
N THR A 12 7.08 -26.54 26.12
CA THR A 12 7.00 -25.39 26.99
C THR A 12 7.56 -24.13 26.32
N TRP A 13 7.01 -22.95 26.64
CA TRP A 13 7.45 -21.67 26.06
C TRP A 13 8.95 -21.37 26.25
N GLU A 14 9.58 -21.92 27.27
CA GLU A 14 11.02 -21.77 27.51
C GLU A 14 11.86 -22.59 26.52
N GLU A 15 11.42 -23.80 26.15
CA GLU A 15 12.12 -24.65 25.17
C GLU A 15 12.05 -24.06 23.76
N VAL A 16 10.94 -23.39 23.43
CA VAL A 16 10.78 -22.66 22.16
C VAL A 16 11.73 -21.47 22.10
N LYS A 17 11.90 -20.72 23.21
CA LYS A 17 12.84 -19.59 23.28
C LYS A 17 14.29 -20.05 23.16
N GLU A 18 14.66 -21.13 23.85
CA GLU A 18 16.01 -21.67 23.79
C GLU A 18 16.35 -22.18 22.39
N ARG A 19 15.40 -22.87 21.74
CA ARG A 19 15.55 -23.33 20.36
C ARG A 19 15.62 -22.18 19.35
N ALA A 20 14.84 -21.11 19.56
CA ALA A 20 14.91 -19.90 18.75
C ALA A 20 16.26 -19.17 18.93
N ALA A 21 16.79 -19.12 20.15
CA ALA A 21 18.09 -18.53 20.45
C ALA A 21 19.24 -19.31 19.80
N LEU A 22 19.20 -20.65 19.87
CA LEU A 22 20.16 -21.53 19.20
C LEU A 22 20.11 -21.39 17.67
N MET A 23 18.91 -21.23 17.11
CA MET A 23 18.73 -21.04 15.67
C MET A 23 19.25 -19.67 15.22
N ALA A 24 19.03 -18.61 16.01
CA ALA A 24 19.56 -17.29 15.72
C ALA A 24 21.09 -17.23 15.83
N GLU A 25 21.68 -17.96 16.76
CA GLU A 25 23.14 -18.06 16.88
C GLU A 25 23.75 -18.87 15.73
N ALA A 26 23.10 -19.95 15.29
CA ALA A 26 23.53 -20.71 14.12
C ALA A 26 23.49 -19.88 12.83
N ASP A 27 22.52 -18.95 12.71
CA ASP A 27 22.41 -18.05 11.56
C ASP A 27 23.56 -17.01 11.52
N LYS A 28 24.00 -16.51 12.70
CA LYS A 28 25.20 -15.67 12.80
C LYS A 28 26.48 -16.39 12.39
N VAL A 29 26.63 -17.67 12.79
CA VAL A 29 27.81 -18.47 12.45
C VAL A 29 27.81 -18.87 10.96
N ALA A 30 26.62 -19.05 10.36
CA ALA A 30 26.47 -19.34 8.94
C ALA A 30 26.72 -18.10 8.05
N SER A 31 26.43 -16.90 8.54
CA SER A 31 26.62 -15.62 7.84
C SER A 31 28.06 -15.08 7.91
N GLY A 32 29.06 -15.96 7.86
CA GLY A 32 30.45 -15.55 7.74
C GLY A 32 30.69 -14.64 6.53
N ASN A 33 30.99 -13.37 6.82
CA ASN A 33 31.84 -12.46 6.03
C ASN A 33 31.22 -11.46 5.02
N HIS A 34 30.09 -10.82 5.31
CA HIS A 34 29.83 -9.49 4.75
C HIS A 34 29.47 -8.47 5.82
N GLU A 35 30.51 -8.02 6.53
CA GLU A 35 30.46 -6.82 7.36
C GLU A 35 30.60 -5.59 6.45
N GLN A 36 29.52 -4.84 6.27
CA GLN A 36 29.57 -3.42 5.96
C GLN A 36 28.40 -2.72 6.66
N GLU A 37 28.74 -2.17 7.82
CA GLU A 37 28.30 -0.87 8.34
C GLU A 37 26.84 -0.49 8.10
N MET A 38 25.98 -0.76 9.08
CA MET A 38 24.95 0.21 9.45
C MET A 38 25.08 0.53 10.92
N GLU A 39 25.85 1.60 11.11
CA GLU A 39 25.97 2.43 12.30
C GLU A 39 24.59 2.70 12.90
N ASN A 40 24.48 2.48 14.22
CA ASN A 40 23.45 3.07 15.05
C ASN A 40 23.39 4.57 14.74
N SER A 41 22.31 5.03 14.13
CA SER A 41 21.86 6.39 14.35
C SER A 41 20.73 6.33 15.36
N ASP A 42 20.96 7.08 16.41
CA ASP A 42 20.15 7.24 17.58
C ASP A 42 18.67 7.46 17.27
N THR A 43 17.85 7.03 18.22
CA THR A 43 16.50 7.57 18.40
C THR A 43 16.64 9.06 18.73
N GLU A 44 16.79 9.88 17.70
CA GLU A 44 16.69 11.33 17.79
C GLU A 44 15.39 11.78 17.12
N GLY A 45 14.63 12.59 17.86
CA GLY A 45 13.28 13.04 17.54
C GLY A 45 13.12 13.49 16.10
N GLY A 46 12.46 12.65 15.31
CA GLY A 46 11.86 13.05 14.05
C GLY A 46 10.68 13.95 14.35
N LYS A 47 10.84 15.24 14.06
CA LYS A 47 9.77 16.25 13.94
C LYS A 47 8.51 15.58 13.38
N GLU A 48 7.35 15.87 13.97
CA GLU A 48 6.05 15.69 13.31
C GLU A 48 6.12 16.42 11.97
N GLN A 49 6.60 15.71 10.94
CA GLN A 49 6.37 16.08 9.57
C GLN A 49 4.87 15.91 9.43
N ASP A 50 4.14 17.00 9.21
CA ASP A 50 2.75 16.96 8.79
C ASP A 50 2.64 15.93 7.67
N LYS A 51 2.20 14.72 8.04
CA LYS A 51 1.98 13.65 7.07
C LYS A 51 0.82 14.17 6.24
N ASN A 52 1.06 14.54 4.99
CA ASN A 52 -0.04 14.82 4.07
C ASN A 52 -0.89 13.54 4.02
N VAL A 53 -2.02 13.56 4.72
CA VAL A 53 -2.92 12.41 4.89
C VAL A 53 -3.45 11.93 3.54
N TYR A 54 -3.38 12.81 2.53
CA TYR A 54 -3.83 12.57 1.17
C TYR A 54 -2.70 12.19 0.20
N GLU A 55 -1.47 11.94 0.67
CA GLU A 55 -0.39 11.43 -0.18
C GLU A 55 -0.43 9.89 -0.27
N ALA A 56 -0.63 9.35 -1.47
CA ALA A 56 -0.50 7.92 -1.73
C ALA A 56 0.95 7.60 -2.15
N LYS A 57 1.70 6.88 -1.30
CA LYS A 57 3.10 6.50 -1.54
C LYS A 57 3.20 5.14 -2.21
N PHE A 58 4.00 5.06 -3.27
CA PHE A 58 4.19 3.84 -4.03
C PHE A 58 5.44 3.08 -3.58
N ARG A 59 5.42 1.75 -3.78
CA ARG A 59 6.55 0.87 -3.49
C ARG A 59 7.69 0.99 -4.51
N ARG A 60 7.38 1.48 -5.71
CA ARG A 60 8.34 1.75 -6.78
C ARG A 60 8.02 3.06 -7.47
N ALA A 61 9.03 3.65 -8.09
CA ALA A 61 8.83 4.79 -8.97
C ALA A 61 8.22 4.35 -10.32
N TYR A 62 7.40 5.22 -10.89
CA TYR A 62 6.72 5.04 -12.16
C TYR A 62 7.08 6.18 -13.10
N ASP A 63 7.75 5.86 -14.21
CA ASP A 63 8.04 6.85 -15.24
C ASP A 63 6.82 6.98 -16.16
N PHE A 64 6.28 8.20 -16.25
CA PHE A 64 5.08 8.48 -17.03
C PHE A 64 5.20 9.84 -17.73
N ASP A 65 4.80 9.88 -19.00
CA ASP A 65 4.68 11.11 -19.77
C ASP A 65 3.25 11.67 -19.61
N ASP A 66 3.13 12.77 -18.86
CA ASP A 66 1.86 13.45 -18.63
C ASP A 66 1.50 14.47 -19.72
N GLY A 67 2.26 14.48 -20.83
CA GLY A 67 2.12 15.42 -21.94
C GLY A 67 2.97 16.68 -21.77
N SER A 68 3.57 16.92 -20.59
CA SER A 68 4.58 17.94 -20.36
C SER A 68 6.02 17.40 -20.46
N GLY A 69 6.16 16.08 -20.51
CA GLY A 69 7.42 15.35 -20.58
C GLY A 69 7.44 14.15 -19.64
N MET A 70 8.49 13.32 -19.77
CA MET A 70 8.68 12.16 -18.90
C MET A 70 8.97 12.60 -17.46
N LYS A 71 8.15 12.14 -16.51
CA LYS A 71 8.30 12.40 -15.08
C LYS A 71 8.24 11.09 -14.30
N SER A 72 9.05 11.00 -13.24
CA SER A 72 9.07 9.85 -12.34
C SER A 72 8.20 10.12 -11.11
N TYR A 73 7.31 9.18 -10.79
CA TYR A 73 6.33 9.28 -9.71
C TYR A 73 6.57 8.20 -8.66
N SER A 74 7.02 8.59 -7.47
CA SER A 74 7.11 7.71 -6.28
C SER A 74 5.91 7.85 -5.34
N SER A 75 5.12 8.91 -5.51
CA SER A 75 3.86 9.15 -4.82
C SER A 75 2.96 10.04 -5.68
N ILE A 76 1.68 10.13 -5.29
CA ILE A 76 0.74 11.11 -5.81
C ILE A 76 0.04 11.84 -4.67
N ASP A 77 -0.25 13.11 -4.88
CA ASP A 77 -1.07 13.92 -3.98
C ASP A 77 -2.54 13.84 -4.39
N LEU A 78 -3.41 13.45 -3.46
CA LEU A 78 -4.85 13.36 -3.63
C LEU A 78 -5.59 14.47 -2.87
N SER A 79 -4.91 15.54 -2.45
CA SER A 79 -5.54 16.69 -1.78
C SER A 79 -6.72 17.29 -2.57
N GLY A 80 -6.69 17.21 -3.90
CA GLY A 80 -7.78 17.64 -4.80
C GLY A 80 -9.10 16.86 -4.66
N LEU A 81 -9.15 15.82 -3.81
CA LEU A 81 -10.42 15.19 -3.39
C LEU A 81 -11.38 16.19 -2.73
N ALA A 82 -10.84 17.23 -2.07
CA ALA A 82 -11.60 18.32 -1.46
C ALA A 82 -12.40 19.15 -2.47
N ASP A 83 -11.95 19.22 -3.72
CA ASP A 83 -12.56 20.02 -4.78
C ASP A 83 -13.62 19.25 -5.59
N LEU A 84 -13.86 17.98 -5.26
CA LEU A 84 -14.85 17.17 -5.96
C LEU A 84 -16.27 17.67 -5.72
N THR A 85 -17.04 17.74 -6.79
CA THR A 85 -18.45 18.15 -6.74
C THR A 85 -19.39 16.96 -6.93
N THR A 86 -20.67 17.12 -6.58
CA THR A 86 -21.69 16.11 -6.86
C THR A 86 -21.79 15.78 -8.36
N THR A 87 -21.57 16.77 -9.23
CA THR A 87 -21.52 16.58 -10.68
C THR A 87 -20.42 15.62 -11.10
N ASP A 88 -19.24 15.68 -10.46
CA ASP A 88 -18.16 14.74 -10.72
C ASP A 88 -18.55 13.32 -10.29
N GLY A 89 -19.21 13.18 -9.14
CA GLY A 89 -19.78 11.91 -8.67
C GLY A 89 -20.72 11.26 -9.70
N GLU A 90 -21.63 12.04 -10.28
CA GLU A 90 -22.53 11.56 -11.34
C GLU A 90 -21.78 11.17 -12.62
N VAL A 91 -20.72 11.89 -12.97
CA VAL A 91 -19.86 11.55 -14.11
C VAL A 91 -19.22 10.18 -13.88
N PHE A 92 -18.69 9.92 -12.68
CA PHE A 92 -18.10 8.61 -12.34
C PHE A 92 -19.13 7.49 -12.45
N ASP A 93 -20.34 7.70 -11.96
CA ASP A 93 -21.43 6.74 -12.05
C ASP A 93 -21.84 6.45 -13.50
N ARG A 94 -21.91 7.48 -14.35
CA ARG A 94 -22.16 7.30 -15.79
C ARG A 94 -21.04 6.52 -16.47
N ILE A 95 -19.78 6.72 -16.07
CA ILE A 95 -18.64 5.96 -16.60
C ILE A 95 -18.78 4.48 -16.22
N LEU A 96 -19.06 4.17 -14.95
CA LEU A 96 -19.27 2.79 -14.51
C LEU A 96 -20.44 2.11 -15.23
N ALA A 97 -21.57 2.82 -15.36
CA ALA A 97 -22.75 2.31 -16.07
C ALA A 97 -22.46 2.01 -17.55
N LYS A 98 -21.70 2.88 -18.24
CA LYS A 98 -21.27 2.65 -19.62
C LYS A 98 -20.36 1.42 -19.76
N GLN A 99 -19.58 1.13 -18.72
CA GLN A 99 -18.72 -0.06 -18.65
C GLN A 99 -19.47 -1.32 -18.20
N MET A 100 -20.79 -1.22 -17.92
CA MET A 100 -21.58 -2.28 -17.28
C MET A 100 -20.94 -2.80 -15.98
N HIS A 101 -20.21 -1.93 -15.27
CA HIS A 101 -19.52 -2.25 -14.02
C HIS A 101 -20.37 -1.81 -12.84
N ALA A 102 -20.80 -2.78 -12.02
CA ALA A 102 -21.64 -2.54 -10.86
C ALA A 102 -20.95 -3.06 -9.59
N PRO A 103 -20.06 -2.26 -8.97
CA PRO A 103 -19.34 -2.69 -7.79
C PRO A 103 -20.26 -2.77 -6.56
N ALA A 104 -20.02 -3.78 -5.71
CA ALA A 104 -20.74 -3.91 -4.43
C ALA A 104 -20.46 -2.73 -3.48
N SER A 105 -19.28 -2.11 -3.58
CA SER A 105 -18.90 -0.92 -2.82
C SER A 105 -18.02 -0.03 -3.69
N LYS A 106 -18.53 1.15 -4.07
CA LYS A 106 -17.81 2.10 -4.93
C LYS A 106 -16.48 2.55 -4.31
N ILE A 107 -16.48 2.86 -3.02
CA ILE A 107 -15.28 3.34 -2.30
C ILE A 107 -14.17 2.28 -2.17
N LYS A 108 -14.50 0.98 -2.32
CA LYS A 108 -13.51 -0.11 -2.33
C LYS A 108 -13.19 -0.60 -3.74
N ASP A 109 -13.87 -0.07 -4.75
CA ASP A 109 -13.74 -0.51 -6.12
C ASP A 109 -12.57 0.21 -6.81
N THR A 110 -11.67 -0.57 -7.38
CA THR A 110 -10.50 -0.03 -8.07
C THR A 110 -10.90 0.82 -9.29
N THR A 111 -11.91 0.41 -10.06
CA THR A 111 -12.32 1.16 -11.26
C THR A 111 -12.90 2.52 -10.89
N TYR A 112 -13.80 2.56 -9.91
CA TYR A 112 -14.35 3.81 -9.39
C TYR A 112 -13.25 4.72 -8.84
N THR A 113 -12.41 4.20 -7.94
CA THR A 113 -11.36 5.00 -7.30
C THR A 113 -10.28 5.50 -8.27
N LYS A 114 -10.03 4.79 -9.39
CA LYS A 114 -9.19 5.31 -10.48
C LYS A 114 -9.75 6.59 -11.10
N PHE A 115 -11.04 6.64 -11.42
CA PHE A 115 -11.65 7.83 -12.02
C PHE A 115 -11.74 9.00 -11.06
N VAL A 116 -11.97 8.71 -9.77
CA VAL A 116 -11.91 9.70 -8.70
C VAL A 116 -10.50 10.28 -8.59
N ALA A 117 -9.48 9.43 -8.50
CA ALA A 117 -8.09 9.86 -8.40
C ALA A 117 -7.64 10.65 -9.65
N MET A 118 -8.03 10.20 -10.84
CA MET A 118 -7.79 10.92 -12.11
C MET A 118 -8.35 12.35 -12.05
N LYS A 119 -9.56 12.53 -11.51
CA LYS A 119 -10.15 13.86 -11.36
C LYS A 119 -9.43 14.70 -10.30
N ALA A 120 -9.05 14.09 -9.17
CA ALA A 120 -8.41 14.78 -8.06
C ALA A 120 -6.96 15.23 -8.39
N THR A 121 -6.21 14.43 -9.15
CA THR A 121 -4.80 14.73 -9.46
C THR A 121 -4.61 15.41 -10.80
N GLY A 122 -5.58 15.31 -11.71
CA GLY A 122 -5.45 15.73 -13.11
C GLY A 122 -4.60 14.78 -13.96
N LEU A 123 -4.05 13.70 -13.39
CA LEU A 123 -3.33 12.68 -14.15
C LEU A 123 -4.30 11.83 -14.96
N PRO A 124 -3.94 11.41 -16.19
CA PRO A 124 -4.83 10.61 -17.03
C PRO A 124 -5.01 9.18 -16.49
N VAL A 125 -6.09 8.51 -16.88
CA VAL A 125 -6.43 7.16 -16.37
C VAL A 125 -5.35 6.11 -16.69
N GLU A 126 -4.60 6.32 -17.78
CA GLU A 126 -3.48 5.49 -18.23
C GLU A 126 -2.37 5.41 -17.18
N PHE A 127 -2.10 6.50 -16.45
CA PHE A 127 -1.15 6.49 -15.34
C PHE A 127 -1.56 5.45 -14.29
N PHE A 128 -2.84 5.48 -13.87
CA PHE A 128 -3.37 4.56 -12.88
C PHE A 128 -3.51 3.11 -13.38
N ASN A 129 -3.56 2.90 -14.70
CA ASN A 129 -3.53 1.58 -15.30
C ASN A 129 -2.12 0.96 -15.29
N MET A 130 -1.07 1.77 -15.22
CA MET A 130 0.33 1.30 -15.11
C MET A 130 0.71 0.90 -13.68
N LEU A 131 0.02 1.43 -12.67
CA LEU A 131 0.28 1.12 -11.27
C LEU A 131 0.15 -0.38 -10.99
N SER A 132 1.05 -0.91 -10.15
CA SER A 132 0.88 -2.23 -9.59
C SER A 132 -0.42 -2.28 -8.79
N LEU A 133 -1.05 -3.45 -8.72
CA LEU A 133 -2.30 -3.58 -7.96
C LEU A 133 -2.11 -3.15 -6.49
N ARG A 134 -0.93 -3.41 -5.91
CA ARG A 134 -0.61 -3.01 -4.54
C ARG A 134 -0.53 -1.49 -4.37
N ASP A 135 0.07 -0.77 -5.32
CA ASP A 135 0.18 0.69 -5.28
C ASP A 135 -1.17 1.35 -5.59
N MET A 136 -1.97 0.76 -6.48
CA MET A 136 -3.33 1.21 -6.72
C MET A 136 -4.23 1.01 -5.49
N MET A 137 -4.02 -0.05 -4.69
CA MET A 137 -4.73 -0.21 -3.42
C MET A 137 -4.41 0.90 -2.42
N GLU A 138 -3.21 1.50 -2.48
CA GLU A 138 -2.86 2.66 -1.65
C GLU A 138 -3.71 3.88 -2.06
N VAL A 139 -3.83 4.13 -3.36
CA VAL A 139 -4.72 5.17 -3.91
C VAL A 139 -6.17 4.93 -3.48
N THR A 140 -6.66 3.69 -3.63
CA THR A 140 -8.01 3.31 -3.17
C THR A 140 -8.18 3.54 -1.67
N ALA A 141 -7.17 3.24 -0.85
CA ALA A 141 -7.22 3.42 0.59
C ALA A 141 -7.32 4.91 0.98
N VAL A 142 -6.54 5.79 0.35
CA VAL A 142 -6.61 7.24 0.60
C VAL A 142 -7.98 7.80 0.18
N VAL A 143 -8.48 7.43 -1.00
CA VAL A 143 -9.83 7.85 -1.46
C VAL A 143 -10.92 7.35 -0.51
N ALA A 144 -10.84 6.08 -0.10
CA ALA A 144 -11.80 5.50 0.84
C ALA A 144 -11.72 6.18 2.22
N TYR A 145 -10.52 6.52 2.69
CA TYR A 145 -10.32 7.22 3.93
C TYR A 145 -11.00 8.59 3.90
N TYR A 146 -10.74 9.38 2.86
CA TYR A 146 -11.37 10.70 2.69
C TYR A 146 -12.89 10.62 2.72
N PHE A 147 -13.52 9.74 1.93
CA PHE A 147 -14.98 9.67 1.88
C PHE A 147 -15.66 9.07 3.13
N LEU A 148 -14.91 8.41 4.01
CA LEU A 148 -15.47 7.74 5.19
C LEU A 148 -15.21 8.48 6.49
N TYR A 149 -14.13 9.25 6.58
CA TYR A 149 -13.62 9.76 7.86
C TYR A 149 -13.36 11.26 7.89
N GLU A 150 -13.39 11.95 6.74
CA GLU A 150 -13.29 13.41 6.64
C GLU A 150 -14.67 14.03 6.34
#